data_AF-A0A536SMI1-F1
#
_entry.id   AF-A0A536SMI1-F1
#
_cell.length_a   1.000
_cell.length_b   1.000
_cell.length_c   1.000
_cell.angle_alpha   90.00
_cell.angle_beta   90.00
_cell.angle_gamma   90.00
#
_symmetry.space_group_name_H-M   'P 1'
#
loop_
_entity.id
_entity.type
_entity.pdbx_description
1 polymer ?
#
loop_
_entity_poly.entity_id
_entity_poly.type
_entity_poly.pdbx_seq_one_letter_code
_entity_poly.pdbx_strand_id
1 'polypeptide(L)'
;GFTEEQVASQLALNYAPEPDLFIRTGGEQRISNFLLWQLAYTELYFTPTLWPDFDAGQLDAAIDWYRERERRFGRTSEQLEKAKQDSNGRRRIA
;
A
#
# COMPACT_ATOMS: atom_id res chain seq x y z
N GLY A 1 -4.83 -18.99 -19.88
CA GLY A 1 -5.09 -17.64 -19.35
C GLY A 1 -3.77 -17.02 -18.94
N PHE A 2 -3.74 -15.70 -18.71
CA PHE A 2 -2.56 -15.01 -18.19
C PHE A 2 -2.51 -15.08 -16.66
N THR A 3 -1.30 -15.12 -16.10
CA THR A 3 -1.03 -14.99 -14.66
C THR A 3 -0.96 -13.53 -14.24
N GLU A 4 -1.08 -13.27 -12.94
CA GLU A 4 -0.95 -11.93 -12.37
C GLU A 4 0.43 -11.33 -12.66
N GLU A 5 1.50 -12.13 -12.50
CA GLU A 5 2.88 -11.73 -12.76
C GLU A 5 3.11 -11.37 -14.22
N GLN A 6 2.47 -12.10 -15.16
CA GLN A 6 2.54 -11.78 -16.58
C GLN A 6 1.92 -10.42 -16.87
N VAL A 7 0.76 -10.10 -16.28
CA VAL A 7 0.12 -8.79 -16.44
C VAL A 7 0.98 -7.70 -15.78
N ALA A 8 1.41 -7.91 -14.53
CA ALA A 8 2.24 -6.98 -13.78
C ALA A 8 3.53 -6.60 -14.52
N SER A 9 4.17 -7.57 -15.20
CA SER A 9 5.37 -7.33 -16.01
C SER A 9 5.16 -6.37 -17.19
N GLN A 10 3.92 -6.10 -17.59
CA GLN A 10 3.59 -5.20 -18.71
C GLN A 10 3.11 -3.82 -18.24
N LEU A 11 2.99 -3.59 -16.92
CA LEU A 11 2.53 -2.32 -16.39
C LEU A 11 3.64 -1.27 -16.40
N ALA A 12 3.25 0.00 -16.51
CA ALA A 12 4.17 1.14 -16.65
C ALA A 12 5.20 1.27 -15.53
N LEU A 13 4.89 0.77 -14.33
CA LEU A 13 5.74 0.83 -13.13
C LEU A 13 6.27 -0.55 -12.71
N ASN A 14 6.38 -1.52 -13.63
CA ASN A 14 6.87 -2.87 -13.33
C ASN A 14 8.30 -2.91 -12.72
N TYR A 15 9.07 -1.84 -12.87
CA TYR A 15 10.43 -1.70 -12.39
C TYR A 15 10.51 -1.16 -10.95
N ALA A 16 9.40 -0.63 -10.43
CA ALA A 16 9.30 -0.02 -9.12
C ALA A 16 8.48 -0.92 -8.18
N PRO A 17 8.74 -0.89 -6.87
CA PRO A 17 7.86 -1.51 -5.90
C PRO A 17 6.48 -0.85 -5.90
N GLU A 18 5.48 -1.56 -5.40
CA GLU A 18 4.16 -0.99 -5.16
C GLU A 18 4.23 0.14 -4.11
N PRO A 19 3.43 1.22 -4.25
CA PRO A 19 3.41 2.29 -3.28
C PRO A 19 2.87 1.83 -1.92
N ASP A 20 3.52 2.25 -0.84
CA ASP A 20 3.02 2.04 0.51
C ASP A 20 1.94 3.06 0.91
N LEU A 21 2.06 4.29 0.43
CA LEU A 21 1.19 5.42 0.76
C LEU A 21 0.85 6.22 -0.50
N PHE A 22 -0.44 6.48 -0.70
CA PHE A 22 -0.96 7.38 -1.72
C PHE A 22 -1.60 8.61 -1.04
N ILE A 23 -1.17 9.80 -1.44
CA ILE A 23 -1.68 11.07 -0.90
C ILE A 23 -2.52 11.77 -1.98
N ARG A 24 -3.78 12.07 -1.66
CA ARG A 24 -4.71 12.82 -2.51
C ARG A 24 -5.11 14.13 -1.83
N THR A 25 -4.68 15.23 -2.42
CA THR A 25 -5.02 16.60 -2.03
C THR A 25 -6.33 17.06 -2.70
N GLY A 26 -6.92 18.14 -2.19
CA GLY A 26 -8.06 18.81 -2.81
C GLY A 26 -9.44 18.29 -2.39
N GLY A 27 -9.53 17.54 -1.29
CA GLY A 27 -10.79 17.16 -0.63
C GLY A 27 -11.58 16.02 -1.28
N GLU A 28 -11.20 15.59 -2.48
CA GLU A 28 -11.86 14.51 -3.21
C GLU A 28 -11.43 13.13 -2.69
N GLN A 29 -12.39 12.32 -2.24
CA GLN A 29 -12.15 10.94 -1.79
C GLN A 29 -12.26 9.94 -2.95
N ARG A 30 -11.47 10.16 -4.00
CA ARG A 30 -11.39 9.27 -5.17
C ARG A 30 -9.99 9.20 -5.73
N ILE A 31 -9.63 8.02 -6.21
CA ILE A 31 -8.33 7.77 -6.88
C ILE A 31 -8.33 8.37 -8.30
N SER A 32 -9.50 8.50 -8.92
CA SER A 32 -9.65 9.09 -10.27
C SER A 32 -8.86 8.35 -11.36
N ASN A 33 -8.96 7.02 -11.38
CA ASN A 33 -8.31 6.16 -12.39
C ASN A 33 -6.77 6.27 -12.42
N PHE A 34 -6.16 6.59 -11.28
CA PHE A 34 -4.71 6.66 -11.13
C PHE A 34 -4.18 5.35 -10.56
N LEU A 35 -3.22 4.70 -11.24
CA LEU A 35 -2.45 3.54 -10.77
C LEU A 35 -3.28 2.44 -10.08
N LEU A 36 -4.46 2.10 -10.61
CA LEU A 36 -5.43 1.22 -9.95
C LEU A 36 -4.83 -0.12 -9.50
N TRP A 37 -3.99 -0.72 -10.34
CA TRP A 37 -3.34 -2.00 -10.03
C TRP A 37 -2.32 -1.85 -8.91
N GLN A 38 -1.44 -0.84 -9.00
CA GLN A 38 -0.39 -0.62 -8.01
C GLN A 38 -0.96 -0.16 -6.66
N LEU A 39 -2.15 0.45 -6.63
CA LEU A 39 -2.78 0.95 -5.41
C LEU A 39 -3.63 -0.09 -4.67
N ALA A 40 -3.67 -1.34 -5.11
CA ALA A 40 -4.56 -2.37 -4.56
C ALA A 40 -4.39 -2.60 -3.04
N TYR A 41 -3.18 -2.43 -2.52
CA TYR A 41 -2.83 -2.60 -1.11
C TYR A 41 -2.19 -1.36 -0.48
N THR A 42 -2.25 -0.22 -1.16
CA THR A 42 -1.68 1.04 -0.71
C THR A 42 -2.59 1.72 0.30
N GLU A 43 -2.01 2.32 1.35
CA GLU A 43 -2.76 3.17 2.27
C GLU A 43 -3.16 4.50 1.59
N LEU A 44 -4.43 4.88 1.69
CA LEU A 44 -4.97 6.05 0.99
C LEU A 44 -5.20 7.22 1.96
N TYR A 45 -4.35 8.23 1.88
CA TYR A 45 -4.47 9.47 2.64
C TYR A 45 -5.16 10.55 1.80
N PHE A 46 -6.37 10.95 2.22
CA PHE A 46 -7.11 12.03 1.59
C PHE A 46 -7.08 13.27 2.48
N THR A 47 -6.76 14.43 1.91
CA THR A 47 -6.74 15.71 2.63
C THR A 47 -7.51 16.80 1.89
N PRO A 48 -8.24 17.69 2.60
CA PRO A 48 -8.86 18.86 2.00
C PRO A 48 -7.84 19.90 1.53
N THR A 49 -6.59 19.86 2.01
CA THR A 49 -5.52 20.79 1.61
C THR A 49 -5.38 20.79 0.09
N LEU A 50 -5.41 21.98 -0.53
CA LEU A 50 -5.21 22.11 -1.97
C LEU A 50 -3.74 21.88 -2.34
N TRP A 51 -3.47 21.39 -3.54
CA TRP A 51 -2.10 21.09 -3.98
C TRP A 51 -1.11 22.27 -3.82
N PRO A 52 -1.46 23.51 -4.19
CA PRO A 52 -0.56 24.66 -3.99
C PRO A 52 -0.23 24.96 -2.52
N ASP A 53 -1.07 24.50 -1.59
CA ASP A 53 -0.94 24.73 -0.15
C ASP A 53 -0.37 23.49 0.59
N PHE A 54 -0.05 22.41 -0.13
CA PHE A 54 0.49 21.18 0.46
C PHE A 54 2.01 21.33 0.67
N ASP A 55 2.40 21.66 1.90
CA ASP A 55 3.79 21.91 2.29
C ASP A 55 4.47 20.70 2.96
N ALA A 56 5.71 20.90 3.44
CA ALA A 56 6.47 19.86 4.14
C ALA A 56 5.80 19.38 5.43
N GLY A 57 5.13 20.26 6.17
CA GLY A 57 4.42 19.88 7.39
C GLY A 57 3.20 19.01 7.10
N GLN A 58 2.52 19.24 5.97
CA GLN A 58 1.44 18.38 5.49
C GLN A 58 1.96 17.00 5.06
N LEU A 59 3.14 16.94 4.44
CA LEU A 59 3.79 15.67 4.10
C LEU A 59 4.16 14.88 5.36
N ASP A 60 4.76 15.54 6.35
CA ASP A 60 5.12 14.91 7.63
C ASP A 60 3.87 14.35 8.34
N ALA A 61 2.77 15.11 8.36
CA ALA A 61 1.50 14.66 8.92
C ALA A 61 0.93 13.42 8.19
N ALA A 62 1.05 13.36 6.85
CA ALA A 62 0.63 12.20 6.08
C ALA A 62 1.50 10.96 6.37
N ILE A 63 2.81 11.15 6.55
CA ILE A 63 3.74 10.08 6.92
C ILE A 63 3.47 9.57 8.34
N ASP A 64 3.23 10.47 9.30
CA ASP A 64 2.91 10.08 10.68
C ASP A 64 1.57 9.35 10.75
N TRP A 65 0.55 9.83 10.03
CA TRP A 65 -0.71 9.10 9.85
C TRP A 65 -0.51 7.70 9.27
N TYR A 66 0.43 7.54 8.32
CA TYR A 66 0.75 6.25 7.74
C TYR A 66 1.46 5.33 8.76
N ARG A 67 2.36 5.87 9.59
CA ARG A 67 3.07 5.09 10.63
C ARG A 67 2.15 4.50 11.70
N GLU A 68 1.05 5.19 12.01
CA GLU A 68 0.06 4.73 12.99
C GLU A 68 -0.75 3.52 12.50
N ARG A 69 -0.80 3.29 11.19
CA ARG A 69 -1.45 2.11 10.63
C ARG A 69 -0.51 0.93 10.81
N GLU A 70 -0.92 -0.01 11.66
CA GLU A 70 -0.18 -1.25 11.91
C GLU A 70 0.24 -1.87 10.57
N ARG A 71 1.56 -1.91 10.33
CA ARG A 71 2.12 -2.63 9.20
C ARG A 71 1.76 -4.10 9.34
N ARG A 72 0.69 -4.52 8.68
CA ARG A 72 0.65 -5.85 8.09
C ARG A 72 1.54 -5.79 6.84
N PHE A 73 2.86 -5.61 6.99
CA PHE A 73 3.91 -5.50 5.96
C PHE A 73 3.56 -6.06 4.55
N GLY A 74 2.70 -5.38 3.78
CA GLY A 74 2.15 -5.93 2.52
C GLY A 74 1.58 -7.35 2.65
N ARG A 75 1.22 -7.81 3.86
CA ARG A 75 0.71 -9.15 4.12
C ARG A 75 -0.80 -9.09 4.16
N THR A 76 -1.44 -9.73 3.19
CA THR A 76 -2.85 -10.06 3.30
C THR A 76 -3.08 -10.87 4.59
N SER A 77 -4.30 -10.85 5.14
CA SER A 77 -4.65 -11.69 6.30
C SER A 77 -4.26 -13.16 6.08
N GLU A 78 -4.31 -13.62 4.84
CA GLU A 78 -3.91 -14.97 4.42
C GLU A 78 -2.39 -15.22 4.52
N GLN A 79 -1.56 -14.24 4.15
CA GLN A 79 -0.10 -14.32 4.29
C GLN A 79 0.36 -14.29 5.76
N LEU A 80 -0.39 -13.60 6.64
CA LEU A 80 -0.16 -13.66 8.09
C LEU A 80 -0.52 -15.03 8.67
N GLU A 81 -1.61 -15.65 8.24
CA GLU A 81 -2.01 -16.99 8.70
C GLU A 81 -1.02 -18.07 8.23
N LYS A 82 -0.53 -18.00 6.98
CA LYS A 82 0.56 -18.88 6.51
C LYS A 82 1.83 -18.76 7.36
N ALA A 83 2.28 -17.53 7.65
CA ALA A 83 3.48 -17.31 8.46
C ALA A 83 3.33 -17.84 9.91
N LYS A 84 2.13 -17.77 10.49
CA LYS A 84 1.82 -18.35 11.82
C LYS A 84 1.80 -19.88 11.81
N GLN A 85 1.29 -20.50 10.75
CA GLN A 85 1.25 -21.96 10.61
C GLN A 85 2.66 -22.55 10.46
N ASP A 86 3.52 -21.92 9.64
CA ASP A 86 4.91 -22.36 9.44
C ASP A 86 5.77 -22.25 10.71
N SER A 87 5.55 -21.21 11.52
CA SER A 87 6.25 -21.00 12.78
C SER A 87 5.80 -21.96 13.89
N ASN A 88 4.52 -22.35 13.92
CA ASN A 88 4.02 -23.39 14.82
C ASN A 88 4.44 -24.80 14.40
N GLY A 89 4.59 -25.07 13.10
CA GLY A 89 5.11 -26.33 12.58
C GLY A 89 6.55 -26.60 13.04
N ARG A 90 7.43 -25.60 12.94
CA ARG A 90 8.85 -25.72 13.36
C ARG A 90 9.03 -25.93 14.86
N ARG A 91 8.09 -25.50 15.72
CA ARG A 91 8.14 -25.71 17.17
C ARG A 91 7.72 -27.12 17.63
N ARG A 92 7.06 -27.92 16.79
CA ARG A 92 6.58 -29.26 17.15
C ARG A 92 7.54 -30.40 16.77
N ILE A 93 8.61 -30.07 16.05
CA ILE A 93 9.64 -31.01 15.56
C ILE A 93 11.00 -30.81 16.26
N ALA A 94 11.04 -30.01 17.33
CA ALA A 94 12.19 -29.83 18.20
C ALA A 94 11.88 -30.35 19.61
#